data_AF-A5ANF7-F1
#
_entry.id   AF-A5ANF7-F1
#
_cell.length_a   1.000
_cell.length_b   1.000
_cell.length_c   1.000
_cell.angle_alpha   90.00
_cell.angle_beta   90.00
_cell.angle_gamma   90.00
#
_symmetry.space_group_name_H-M   'P 1'
#
loop_
_entity.id
_entity.type
_entity.pdbx_description
1 polymer ?
#
loop_
_entity_poly.entity_id
_entity_poly.type
_entity_poly.pdbx_seq_one_letter_code
_entity_poly.pdbx_strand_id
1 'polypeptide(L)'
;MEERLRKRLSLWKRQYLSKGGCLTLLKSTLSSLPTYFLSIFVIPKKVCTRLEKILRDFLWGSGALENKPHLVSWKVICTAKKDGGLGIRNLAIFNKALLGKWLWRFANENESLWKQIISRDDTRVKFWKDLWCDNQSLEEAFPTLFNLSVNKDSWVAKAWEENEVGGSWAPRFNRHLNDWQVGEVESLLGKLLPMTIRRGVNYSLRWKENKNGTFSVKSFYSSLSRGIKTPFPARTIWTPWVPIRASFFGWEAAWSRLLTTDRLKRFGWSIPNRCFLCKNEEETIDHLLLFCEETRMLWLLILSLFGVQWVMHSSVKKNLLG
;
A
#
# COMPACT_ATOMS: atom_id res chain seq x y z
N MET A 1 17.27 4.99 8.58
CA MET A 1 16.17 4.03 8.91
C MET A 1 16.61 2.59 8.76
N GLU A 2 17.12 2.17 7.59
CA GLU A 2 17.45 0.76 7.32
C GLU A 2 18.41 0.14 8.33
N GLU A 3 19.48 0.85 8.68
CA GLU A 3 20.47 0.38 9.64
C GLU A 3 19.87 0.17 11.04
N ARG A 4 18.99 1.09 11.48
CA ARG A 4 18.25 0.92 12.74
C ARG A 4 17.35 -0.32 12.71
N LEU A 5 16.72 -0.59 11.58
CA LEU A 5 15.88 -1.78 11.40
C LEU A 5 16.72 -3.06 11.42
N ARG A 6 17.86 -3.08 10.72
CA ARG A 6 18.82 -4.19 10.75
C ARG A 6 19.34 -4.44 12.17
N LYS A 7 19.79 -3.39 12.86
CA LYS A 7 20.32 -3.48 14.23
C LYS A 7 19.26 -4.01 15.21
N ARG A 8 18.00 -3.56 15.08
CA ARG A 8 16.91 -4.07 15.91
C ARG A 8 16.60 -5.54 15.65
N LEU A 9 16.62 -5.97 14.39
CA LEU A 9 16.38 -7.38 14.02
C LEU A 9 17.57 -8.28 14.38
N SER A 10 18.81 -7.79 14.33
CA SER A 10 20.01 -8.56 14.66
C SER A 10 20.17 -8.82 16.16
N LEU A 11 19.59 -7.98 17.02
CA LEU A 11 19.57 -8.20 18.48
C LEU A 11 18.77 -9.45 18.87
N TRP A 12 17.94 -9.98 17.97
CA TRP A 12 17.07 -11.11 18.26
C TRP A 12 17.74 -12.40 17.79
N LYS A 13 18.01 -13.30 18.73
CA LYS A 13 18.58 -14.62 18.47
C LYS A 13 17.57 -15.48 17.70
N ARG A 14 17.58 -15.32 16.37
CA ARG A 14 16.66 -15.98 15.42
C ARG A 14 16.59 -17.50 15.58
N GLN A 15 17.69 -18.14 15.98
CA GLN A 15 17.76 -19.59 16.18
C GLN A 15 16.73 -20.13 17.20
N TYR A 16 16.21 -19.28 18.09
CA TYR A 16 15.22 -19.66 19.10
C TYR A 16 13.79 -19.23 18.73
N LEU A 17 13.58 -18.58 17.58
CA LEU A 17 12.29 -18.02 17.19
C LEU A 17 11.61 -18.90 16.15
N SER A 18 10.33 -19.23 16.41
CA SER A 18 9.46 -19.83 15.40
C SER A 18 9.07 -18.81 14.33
N LYS A 19 8.60 -19.25 13.16
CA LYS A 19 8.01 -18.37 12.11
C LYS A 19 6.91 -17.45 12.68
N GLY A 20 6.10 -17.97 13.60
CA GLY A 20 5.09 -17.20 14.34
C GLY A 20 5.70 -16.13 15.25
N GLY A 21 6.75 -16.47 15.99
CA GLY A 21 7.52 -15.51 16.78
C GLY A 21 8.09 -14.40 15.90
N CYS A 22 8.78 -14.75 14.81
CA CYS A 22 9.30 -13.79 13.83
C CYS A 22 8.20 -12.87 13.26
N LEU A 23 7.01 -13.41 12.94
CA LEU A 23 5.89 -12.61 12.45
C LEU A 23 5.41 -11.58 13.48
N THR A 24 5.22 -11.99 14.73
CA THR A 24 4.80 -11.08 15.82
C THR A 24 5.80 -9.95 16.00
N LEU A 25 7.07 -10.30 16.01
CA LEU A 25 8.22 -9.43 16.12
C LEU A 25 8.31 -8.43 14.96
N LEU A 26 8.12 -8.89 13.71
CA LEU A 26 8.04 -8.05 12.53
C LEU A 26 6.88 -7.04 12.60
N LYS A 27 5.70 -7.50 13.02
CA LYS A 27 4.53 -6.63 13.16
C LYS A 27 4.76 -5.54 14.21
N SER A 28 5.42 -5.88 15.32
CA SER A 28 5.80 -4.91 16.35
C SER A 28 6.82 -3.89 15.84
N THR A 29 7.91 -4.34 15.20
CA THR A 29 8.97 -3.46 14.68
C THR A 29 8.49 -2.56 13.53
N LEU A 30 7.69 -3.09 12.61
CA LEU A 30 7.09 -2.31 11.51
C LEU A 30 6.07 -1.28 11.97
N SER A 31 5.40 -1.52 13.09
CA SER A 31 4.38 -0.59 13.59
C SER A 31 4.98 0.68 14.16
N SER A 32 6.23 0.63 14.63
CA SER A 32 6.86 1.74 15.36
C SER A 32 8.06 2.36 14.66
N LEU A 33 9.01 1.56 14.15
CA LEU A 33 10.31 2.07 13.71
C LEU A 33 10.26 2.93 12.44
N PRO A 34 9.53 2.54 11.37
CA PRO A 34 9.51 3.32 10.14
C PRO A 34 8.51 4.47 10.17
N THR A 35 7.53 4.44 11.08
CA THR A 35 6.30 5.24 11.02
C THR A 35 6.56 6.75 10.95
N TYR A 36 7.53 7.27 11.71
CA TYR A 36 7.91 8.69 11.66
C TYR A 36 8.34 9.11 10.25
N PHE A 37 9.38 8.47 9.71
CA PHE A 37 9.91 8.80 8.38
C PHE A 37 8.89 8.52 7.26
N LEU A 38 8.12 7.42 7.35
CA LEU A 38 7.07 7.11 6.39
C LEU A 38 5.90 8.09 6.45
N SER A 39 5.74 8.83 7.55
CA SER A 39 4.71 9.86 7.66
C SER A 39 5.14 11.19 7.06
N ILE A 40 6.43 11.46 6.93
CA ILE A 40 6.94 12.76 6.49
C ILE A 40 7.44 12.70 5.03
N PHE A 41 8.08 11.59 4.65
CA PHE A 41 8.74 11.48 3.35
C PHE A 41 8.07 10.46 2.45
N VAL A 42 8.00 10.77 1.14
CA VAL A 42 7.70 9.77 0.10
C VAL A 42 8.83 8.75 0.08
N ILE A 43 8.52 7.47 0.28
CA ILE A 43 9.56 6.43 0.27
C ILE A 43 10.02 6.16 -1.18
N PRO A 44 11.32 6.29 -1.50
CA PRO A 44 11.83 5.90 -2.80
C PRO A 44 11.66 4.38 -3.03
N LYS A 45 11.31 3.98 -4.25
CA LYS A 45 11.09 2.56 -4.61
C LYS A 45 12.27 1.66 -4.20
N LYS A 46 13.51 2.11 -4.45
CA LYS A 46 14.74 1.38 -4.09
C LYS A 46 14.90 1.16 -2.57
N VAL A 47 14.50 2.12 -1.75
CA VAL A 47 14.54 2.00 -0.28
C VAL A 47 13.45 1.04 0.20
N CYS A 48 12.25 1.14 -0.39
CA CYS A 48 11.16 0.22 -0.09
C CYS A 48 11.55 -1.24 -0.38
N THR A 49 12.13 -1.52 -1.55
CA THR A 49 12.56 -2.88 -1.90
C THR A 49 13.66 -3.42 -0.98
N ARG A 50 14.62 -2.58 -0.58
CA ARG A 50 15.66 -2.93 0.39
C ARG A 50 15.09 -3.25 1.77
N LEU A 51 14.17 -2.42 2.28
CA LEU A 51 13.50 -2.67 3.56
C LEU A 51 12.68 -3.96 3.52
N GLU A 52 11.88 -4.16 2.47
CA GLU A 52 11.12 -5.39 2.31
C GLU A 52 12.02 -6.63 2.21
N LYS A 53 13.20 -6.52 1.57
CA LYS A 53 14.19 -7.60 1.55
C LYS A 53 14.64 -7.97 2.96
N ILE A 54 15.02 -6.98 3.79
CA ILE A 54 15.43 -7.24 5.18
C ILE A 54 14.32 -7.95 5.97
N LEU A 55 13.06 -7.54 5.80
CA LEU A 55 11.92 -8.14 6.49
C LEU A 55 11.63 -9.57 5.99
N ARG A 56 11.74 -9.80 4.68
CA ARG A 56 11.62 -11.13 4.05
C ARG A 56 12.69 -12.09 4.56
N ASP A 57 13.94 -11.63 4.56
CA ASP A 57 15.10 -12.41 5.01
C ASP A 57 14.94 -12.79 6.50
N PHE A 58 14.45 -11.85 7.33
CA PHE A 58 14.15 -12.13 8.73
C PHE A 58 13.00 -13.14 8.91
N LEU A 59 11.92 -13.03 8.14
CA LEU A 59 10.77 -13.95 8.22
C LEU A 59 11.13 -15.38 7.82
N TRP A 60 11.85 -15.53 6.70
CA TRP A 60 12.20 -16.83 6.12
C TRP A 60 13.49 -17.43 6.68
N GLY A 61 14.24 -16.65 7.45
CA GLY A 61 15.51 -17.08 7.99
C GLY A 61 16.63 -17.12 6.96
N SER A 62 16.59 -16.27 5.94
CA SER A 62 17.75 -16.05 5.05
C SER A 62 18.81 -15.24 5.83
N GLY A 63 20.02 -15.79 5.97
CA GLY A 63 21.16 -15.15 6.63
C GLY A 63 22.37 -15.04 5.69
N ALA A 64 23.51 -14.56 6.18
CA ALA A 64 24.74 -14.46 5.38
C ALA A 64 25.30 -15.84 4.95
N LEU A 65 25.02 -16.89 5.73
CA LEU A 65 25.50 -18.27 5.51
C LEU A 65 24.40 -19.25 5.07
N GLU A 66 23.12 -18.93 5.32
CA GLU A 66 21.97 -19.79 4.96
C GLU A 66 21.05 -19.06 3.98
N ASN A 67 21.02 -19.48 2.72
CA ASN A 67 20.10 -18.94 1.73
C ASN A 67 18.80 -19.75 1.70
N LYS A 68 17.88 -19.46 2.64
CA LYS A 68 16.54 -20.06 2.61
C LYS A 68 15.67 -19.38 1.56
N PRO A 69 15.01 -20.12 0.66
CA PRO A 69 14.17 -19.53 -0.38
C PRO A 69 12.93 -18.88 0.25
N HIS A 70 12.52 -17.74 -0.31
CA HIS A 70 11.28 -17.07 0.09
C HIS A 70 10.09 -17.79 -0.54
N LEU A 71 9.38 -18.60 0.26
CA LEU A 71 8.38 -19.54 -0.27
C LEU A 71 7.14 -18.83 -0.83
N VAL A 72 6.62 -17.83 -0.12
CA VAL A 72 5.40 -17.11 -0.49
C VAL A 72 5.76 -15.69 -0.91
N SER A 73 5.11 -15.19 -1.97
CA SER A 73 5.33 -13.82 -2.45
C SER A 73 4.99 -12.78 -1.38
N TRP A 74 5.74 -11.70 -1.33
CA TRP A 74 5.51 -10.66 -0.33
C TRP A 74 4.17 -9.95 -0.47
N LYS A 75 3.69 -9.80 -1.72
CA LYS A 75 2.36 -9.24 -1.98
C LYS A 75 1.29 -10.04 -1.25
N VAL A 76 1.35 -11.36 -1.31
CA VAL A 76 0.44 -12.27 -0.58
C VAL A 76 0.65 -12.14 0.93
N ILE A 77 1.90 -12.16 1.42
CA ILE A 77 2.21 -12.02 2.85
C ILE A 77 1.61 -10.72 3.45
N CYS A 78 1.60 -9.64 2.67
CA CYS A 78 1.04 -8.35 3.10
C CYS A 78 -0.49 -8.28 3.15
N THR A 79 -1.20 -9.25 2.57
CA THR A 79 -2.66 -9.30 2.64
C THR A 79 -3.13 -9.74 4.03
N ALA A 80 -4.42 -9.56 4.34
CA ALA A 80 -4.98 -9.99 5.61
C ALA A 80 -5.02 -11.52 5.71
N LYS A 81 -5.00 -12.05 6.95
CA LYS A 81 -5.09 -13.51 7.18
C LYS A 81 -6.30 -14.15 6.52
N LYS A 82 -7.44 -13.46 6.53
CA LYS A 82 -8.69 -13.87 5.87
C LYS A 82 -8.55 -14.07 4.37
N ASP A 83 -7.65 -13.32 3.73
CA ASP A 83 -7.40 -13.34 2.29
C ASP A 83 -6.14 -14.18 1.96
N GLY A 84 -5.62 -14.93 2.94
CA GLY A 84 -4.46 -15.82 2.79
C GLY A 84 -3.09 -15.19 3.06
N GLY A 85 -3.01 -13.96 3.52
CA GLY A 85 -1.74 -13.36 3.93
C GLY A 85 -1.37 -13.58 5.40
N LEU A 86 -0.34 -12.87 5.86
CA LEU A 86 0.06 -12.84 7.28
C LEU A 86 -0.33 -11.53 7.97
N GLY A 87 -0.87 -10.56 7.22
CA GLY A 87 -1.27 -9.25 7.73
C GLY A 87 -0.09 -8.34 8.04
N ILE A 88 1.02 -8.47 7.29
CA ILE A 88 2.14 -7.53 7.36
C ILE A 88 1.77 -6.27 6.56
N ARG A 89 2.02 -5.06 7.07
CA ARG A 89 1.70 -3.84 6.31
C ARG A 89 2.61 -3.72 5.08
N ASN A 90 2.01 -3.48 3.92
CA ASN A 90 2.76 -3.11 2.72
C ASN A 90 3.32 -1.70 2.92
N LEU A 91 4.65 -1.56 2.87
CA LEU A 91 5.33 -0.29 3.18
C LEU A 91 4.95 0.84 2.23
N ALA A 92 4.80 0.55 0.93
CA ALA A 92 4.44 1.55 -0.07
C ALA A 92 3.00 2.05 0.13
N ILE A 93 2.06 1.13 0.35
CA ILE A 93 0.65 1.50 0.62
C ILE A 93 0.54 2.23 1.96
N PHE A 94 1.29 1.80 2.98
CA PHE A 94 1.30 2.43 4.29
C PHE A 94 1.90 3.84 4.25
N ASN A 95 2.96 4.07 3.47
CA ASN A 95 3.50 5.40 3.22
C ASN A 95 2.47 6.32 2.57
N LYS A 96 1.81 5.87 1.49
CA LYS A 96 0.73 6.63 0.85
C LYS A 96 -0.40 6.95 1.83
N ALA A 97 -0.80 5.98 2.65
CA ALA A 97 -1.85 6.17 3.62
C ALA A 97 -1.49 7.19 4.73
N LEU A 98 -0.23 7.18 5.19
CA LEU A 98 0.28 8.14 6.16
C LEU A 98 0.42 9.54 5.56
N LEU A 99 0.92 9.67 4.34
CA LEU A 99 1.02 10.96 3.65
C LEU A 99 -0.36 11.54 3.35
N GLY A 100 -1.34 10.69 3.01
CA GLY A 100 -2.74 11.10 2.87
C GLY A 100 -3.33 11.73 4.13
N LYS A 101 -2.83 11.36 5.32
CA LYS A 101 -3.22 12.03 6.57
C LYS A 101 -2.85 13.51 6.54
N TRP A 102 -1.66 13.85 6.04
CA TRP A 102 -1.22 15.25 5.96
C TRP A 102 -2.01 16.03 4.92
N LEU A 103 -2.33 15.43 3.77
CA LEU A 103 -3.23 16.04 2.79
C LEU A 103 -4.61 16.34 3.39
N TRP A 104 -5.17 15.38 4.14
CA TRP A 104 -6.43 15.58 4.86
C TRP A 104 -6.35 16.71 5.88
N ARG A 105 -5.28 16.73 6.69
CA ARG A 105 -5.05 17.79 7.68
C ARG A 105 -4.87 19.14 6.99
N PHE A 106 -4.17 19.20 5.87
CA PHE A 106 -3.98 20.43 5.11
C PHE A 106 -5.31 20.99 4.62
N ALA A 107 -6.20 20.12 4.11
CA ALA A 107 -7.49 20.55 3.63
C ALA A 107 -8.42 21.05 4.75
N ASN A 108 -8.40 20.42 5.93
CA ASN A 108 -9.38 20.68 6.99
C ASN A 108 -8.87 21.54 8.17
N GLU A 109 -7.57 21.60 8.45
CA GLU A 109 -7.00 22.36 9.58
C GLU A 109 -6.62 23.78 9.15
N ASN A 110 -7.61 24.67 9.05
CA ASN A 110 -7.44 26.03 8.52
C ASN A 110 -6.57 26.96 9.38
N GLU A 111 -6.50 26.74 10.70
CA GLU A 111 -5.81 27.64 11.63
C GLU A 111 -4.39 27.18 12.00
N SER A 112 -3.93 26.08 11.41
CA SER A 112 -2.64 25.50 11.81
C SER A 112 -1.44 26.30 11.28
N LEU A 113 -0.49 26.64 12.15
CA LEU A 113 0.70 27.45 11.80
C LEU A 113 1.52 26.85 10.65
N TRP A 114 1.63 25.52 10.59
CA TRP A 114 2.36 24.84 9.51
C TRP A 114 1.64 24.99 8.16
N LYS A 115 0.30 24.96 8.14
CA LYS A 115 -0.48 25.27 6.94
C LYS A 115 -0.28 26.72 6.56
N GLN A 116 -0.31 27.65 7.52
CA GLN A 116 -0.04 29.06 7.24
C GLN A 116 1.34 29.27 6.63
N ILE A 117 2.40 28.60 7.11
CA ILE A 117 3.73 28.69 6.51
C ILE A 117 3.75 28.16 5.07
N ILE A 118 3.11 27.01 4.80
CA ILE A 118 3.03 26.43 3.46
C ILE A 118 2.17 27.28 2.52
N SER A 119 1.02 27.77 2.98
CA SER A 119 0.10 28.63 2.22
C SER A 119 0.58 30.08 2.13
N ARG A 120 1.51 30.53 2.98
CA ARG A 120 2.17 31.83 2.79
C ARG A 120 3.00 31.85 1.51
N ASP A 121 3.40 30.67 1.03
CA ASP A 121 4.00 30.48 -0.29
C ASP A 121 2.97 30.41 -1.44
N ASP A 122 1.64 30.55 -1.20
CA ASP A 122 0.65 30.75 -2.28
C ASP A 122 0.87 32.09 -3.02
N THR A 123 1.81 32.92 -2.53
CA THR A 123 2.40 34.03 -3.28
C THR A 123 3.51 33.57 -4.25
N ARG A 124 3.64 32.27 -4.56
CA ARG A 124 4.65 31.73 -5.49
C ARG A 124 4.09 31.12 -6.77
N VAL A 125 2.77 31.12 -6.95
CA VAL A 125 2.15 30.69 -8.21
C VAL A 125 2.05 31.90 -9.14
N LYS A 126 2.79 31.86 -10.24
CA LYS A 126 2.76 32.90 -11.28
C LYS A 126 1.47 32.80 -12.06
N PHE A 127 0.74 33.91 -12.13
CA PHE A 127 -0.55 34.02 -12.80
C PHE A 127 -0.49 33.54 -14.26
N TRP A 128 0.54 33.92 -15.01
CA TRP A 128 0.63 33.57 -16.42
C TRP A 128 1.35 32.25 -16.71
N LYS A 129 2.41 31.94 -15.95
CA LYS A 129 3.41 30.93 -16.32
C LYS A 129 3.19 29.57 -15.68
N ASP A 130 2.54 29.52 -14.51
CA ASP A 130 2.36 28.26 -13.78
C ASP A 130 1.03 27.57 -14.14
N LEU A 131 0.99 26.25 -13.95
CA LEU A 131 -0.17 25.40 -14.24
C LEU A 131 -1.15 25.40 -13.06
N TRP A 132 -1.95 26.46 -12.93
CA TRP A 132 -2.95 26.58 -11.85
C TRP A 132 -4.39 26.74 -12.36
N CYS A 133 -4.56 27.03 -13.66
CA CYS A 133 -5.84 27.14 -14.35
C CYS A 133 -5.84 26.10 -15.48
N ASP A 134 -6.46 24.94 -15.24
CA ASP A 134 -6.43 23.74 -16.10
C ASP A 134 -5.03 23.10 -16.27
N ASN A 135 -4.87 22.28 -17.32
CA ASN A 135 -3.65 21.52 -17.64
C ASN A 135 -2.66 22.28 -18.55
N GLN A 136 -2.90 23.57 -18.83
CA GLN A 136 -2.05 24.43 -19.67
C GLN A 136 -1.83 25.79 -18.99
N SER A 137 -0.75 26.49 -19.32
CA SER A 137 -0.50 27.81 -18.75
C SER A 137 -1.42 28.88 -19.37
N LEU A 138 -1.69 29.97 -18.65
CA LEU A 138 -2.47 31.09 -19.21
C LEU A 138 -1.69 31.84 -20.30
N GLU A 139 -0.36 31.79 -20.26
CA GLU A 139 0.52 32.30 -21.33
C GLU A 139 0.28 31.56 -22.65
N GLU A 140 0.20 30.23 -22.63
CA GLU A 140 -0.06 29.41 -23.82
C GLU A 140 -1.51 29.58 -24.30
N ALA A 141 -2.46 29.68 -23.37
CA ALA A 141 -3.88 29.79 -23.70
C ALA A 141 -4.29 31.18 -24.20
N PHE A 142 -3.63 32.25 -23.73
CA PHE A 142 -3.94 33.65 -24.03
C PHE A 142 -2.68 34.48 -24.32
N PRO A 143 -1.93 34.17 -25.40
CA PRO A 143 -0.63 34.80 -25.69
C PRO A 143 -0.75 36.31 -25.96
N THR A 144 -1.85 36.75 -26.57
CA THR A 144 -2.14 38.17 -26.81
C THR A 144 -2.31 38.95 -25.50
N LEU A 145 -3.12 38.43 -24.56
CA LEU A 145 -3.34 39.06 -23.25
C LEU A 145 -2.08 39.02 -22.39
N PHE A 146 -1.32 37.92 -22.44
CA PHE A 146 -0.03 37.80 -21.76
C PHE A 146 0.95 38.89 -22.22
N ASN A 147 1.06 39.12 -23.52
CA ASN A 147 1.94 40.15 -24.07
C ASN A 147 1.51 41.57 -23.67
N LEU A 148 0.22 41.79 -23.47
CA LEU A 148 -0.33 43.07 -23.01
C LEU A 148 -0.30 43.22 -21.49
N SER A 149 -0.02 42.17 -20.73
CA SER A 149 0.01 42.24 -19.27
C SER A 149 1.14 43.14 -18.77
N VAL A 150 0.84 43.98 -17.78
CA VAL A 150 1.83 44.87 -17.14
C VAL A 150 2.90 44.04 -16.41
N ASN A 151 2.48 42.92 -15.83
CA ASN A 151 3.37 42.08 -15.03
C ASN A 151 3.21 40.60 -15.38
N LYS A 152 4.12 40.15 -16.27
CA LYS A 152 4.22 38.77 -16.76
C LYS A 152 4.63 37.75 -15.69
N ASP A 153 5.23 38.23 -14.60
CA ASP A 153 5.62 37.43 -13.43
C ASP A 153 4.74 37.77 -12.20
N SER A 154 3.53 38.29 -12.42
CA SER A 154 2.59 38.55 -11.33
C SER A 154 2.12 37.26 -10.67
N TRP A 155 1.86 37.35 -9.36
CA TRP A 155 1.34 36.23 -8.58
C TRP A 155 -0.18 36.15 -8.70
N VAL A 156 -0.74 34.94 -8.68
CA VAL A 156 -2.20 34.71 -8.70
C VAL A 156 -2.91 35.51 -7.61
N ALA A 157 -2.34 35.51 -6.39
CA ALA A 157 -2.89 36.25 -5.26
C ALA A 157 -2.94 37.79 -5.45
N LYS A 158 -2.12 38.35 -6.35
CA LYS A 158 -2.15 39.79 -6.69
C LYS A 158 -3.13 40.12 -7.81
N ALA A 159 -3.50 39.15 -8.64
CA ALA A 159 -4.47 39.32 -9.72
C ALA A 159 -5.93 39.23 -9.21
N TRP A 160 -6.12 38.88 -7.94
CA TRP A 160 -7.42 38.83 -7.26
C TRP A 160 -7.57 40.04 -6.34
N GLU A 161 -8.59 40.87 -6.59
CA GLU A 161 -8.96 42.03 -5.77
C GLU A 161 -10.21 41.68 -4.94
N GLU A 162 -10.12 41.81 -3.62
CA GLU A 162 -11.18 41.43 -2.68
C GLU A 162 -12.05 42.65 -2.34
N ASN A 163 -13.35 42.60 -2.64
CA ASN A 163 -14.33 43.66 -2.32
C ASN A 163 -15.36 43.15 -1.30
N GLU A 164 -16.13 44.07 -0.68
CA GLU A 164 -17.11 43.76 0.38
C GLU A 164 -18.23 42.77 -0.03
N VAL A 165 -18.49 42.63 -1.33
CA VAL A 165 -19.54 41.74 -1.90
C VAL A 165 -18.95 40.41 -2.43
N GLY A 166 -17.62 40.29 -2.48
CA GLY A 166 -16.89 39.19 -3.09
C GLY A 166 -15.64 39.68 -3.83
N GLY A 167 -14.69 38.78 -4.10
CA GLY A 167 -13.49 39.12 -4.87
C GLY A 167 -13.69 39.02 -6.39
N SER A 168 -12.85 39.73 -7.13
CA SER A 168 -12.88 39.83 -8.59
C SER A 168 -11.47 39.67 -9.17
N TRP A 169 -11.39 39.10 -10.37
CA TRP A 169 -10.12 39.01 -11.12
C TRP A 169 -9.86 40.31 -11.86
N ALA A 170 -8.75 40.97 -11.54
CA ALA A 170 -8.35 42.26 -12.12
C ALA A 170 -6.92 42.20 -12.71
N PRO A 171 -6.71 41.47 -13.82
CA PRO A 171 -5.43 41.49 -14.51
C PRO A 171 -5.15 42.88 -15.10
N ARG A 172 -3.94 43.42 -14.86
CA ARG A 172 -3.54 44.75 -15.35
C ARG A 172 -2.87 44.66 -16.72
N PHE A 173 -3.32 45.48 -17.66
CA PHE A 173 -2.79 45.58 -19.03
C PHE A 173 -2.10 46.93 -19.27
N ASN A 174 -1.07 46.93 -20.12
CA ASN A 174 -0.20 48.09 -20.38
C ASN A 174 -0.87 49.16 -21.27
N ARG A 175 -2.04 48.87 -21.83
CA ARG A 175 -2.85 49.78 -22.64
C ARG A 175 -4.32 49.39 -22.58
N HIS A 176 -5.19 50.28 -23.06
CA HIS A 176 -6.58 49.96 -23.33
C HIS A 176 -6.70 48.82 -24.36
N LEU A 177 -7.69 47.96 -24.14
CA LEU A 177 -7.98 46.80 -24.99
C LEU A 177 -8.84 47.24 -26.17
N ASN A 178 -8.56 46.69 -27.35
CA ASN A 178 -9.39 46.91 -28.53
C ASN A 178 -10.60 45.96 -28.49
N ASP A 179 -11.66 46.27 -29.24
CA ASP A 179 -12.93 45.51 -29.21
C ASP A 179 -12.76 44.00 -29.42
N TRP A 180 -11.88 43.58 -30.33
CA TRP A 180 -11.60 42.15 -30.57
C TRP A 180 -10.82 41.47 -29.43
N GLN A 181 -10.14 42.22 -28.58
CA GLN A 181 -9.38 41.73 -27.42
C GLN A 181 -10.26 41.64 -26.17
N VAL A 182 -11.38 42.37 -26.14
CA VAL A 182 -12.38 42.28 -25.07
C VAL A 182 -12.99 40.87 -25.03
N GLY A 183 -13.24 40.26 -26.20
CA GLY A 183 -13.72 38.87 -26.28
C GLY A 183 -12.73 37.84 -25.71
N GLU A 184 -11.42 38.08 -25.83
CA GLU A 184 -10.41 37.21 -25.20
C GLU A 184 -10.40 37.39 -23.68
N VAL A 185 -10.59 38.61 -23.17
CA VAL A 185 -10.71 38.87 -21.73
C VAL A 185 -11.98 38.26 -21.17
N GLU A 186 -13.10 38.31 -21.89
CA GLU A 186 -14.33 37.64 -21.50
C GLU A 186 -14.14 36.12 -21.43
N SER A 187 -13.42 35.53 -22.38
CA SER A 187 -13.06 34.10 -22.34
C SER A 187 -12.14 33.76 -21.16
N LEU A 188 -11.14 34.60 -20.88
CA LEU A 188 -10.26 34.46 -19.71
C LEU A 188 -11.06 34.55 -18.40
N LEU A 189 -11.88 35.59 -18.25
CA LEU A 189 -12.73 35.77 -17.07
C LEU A 189 -13.75 34.64 -16.95
N GLY A 190 -14.31 34.13 -18.04
CA GLY A 190 -15.18 32.95 -18.04
C GLY A 190 -14.50 31.70 -17.46
N LYS A 191 -13.20 31.52 -17.69
CA LYS A 191 -12.41 30.45 -17.05
C LYS A 191 -12.07 30.74 -15.58
N LEU A 192 -11.86 32.01 -15.23
CA LEU A 192 -11.43 32.43 -13.90
C LEU A 192 -12.58 32.63 -12.91
N LEU A 193 -13.78 33.02 -13.37
CA LEU A 193 -14.97 33.30 -12.55
C LEU A 193 -15.41 32.11 -11.67
N PRO A 194 -15.37 30.84 -12.13
CA PRO A 194 -15.61 29.68 -11.28
C PRO A 194 -14.55 29.53 -10.16
N MET A 195 -13.35 30.08 -10.36
CA MET A 195 -12.21 29.98 -9.47
C MET A 195 -12.22 31.13 -8.47
N THR A 196 -13.21 31.17 -7.58
CA THR A 196 -13.24 32.16 -6.50
C THR A 196 -12.24 31.80 -5.41
N ILE A 197 -11.28 32.68 -5.12
CA ILE A 197 -10.41 32.56 -3.93
C ILE A 197 -11.23 32.97 -2.71
N ARG A 198 -12.01 32.04 -2.15
CA ARG A 198 -12.76 32.27 -0.92
C ARG A 198 -11.84 32.06 0.28
N ARG A 199 -11.26 33.13 0.80
CA ARG A 199 -10.65 33.11 2.14
C ARG A 199 -11.77 32.96 3.18
N GLY A 200 -11.70 31.95 4.02
CA GLY A 200 -12.60 31.80 5.18
C GLY A 200 -13.84 30.90 5.02
N VAL A 201 -14.12 30.30 3.84
CA VAL A 201 -15.19 29.28 3.75
C VAL A 201 -14.64 27.91 4.13
N ASN A 202 -15.09 27.39 5.27
CA ASN A 202 -14.78 26.04 5.75
C ASN A 202 -15.42 24.98 4.86
N TYR A 203 -14.82 24.64 3.72
CA TYR A 203 -15.16 23.41 3.00
C TYR A 203 -14.72 22.21 3.84
N SER A 204 -15.64 21.66 4.63
CA SER A 204 -15.37 20.43 5.36
C SER A 204 -15.36 19.25 4.39
N LEU A 205 -14.16 18.77 4.03
CA LEU A 205 -14.06 17.53 3.27
C LEU A 205 -14.64 16.39 4.11
N ARG A 206 -15.45 15.52 3.48
CA ARG A 206 -16.00 14.31 4.10
C ARG A 206 -15.31 13.07 3.54
N TRP A 207 -14.81 12.22 4.44
CA TRP A 207 -14.17 10.97 4.07
C TRP A 207 -15.22 9.91 3.74
N LYS A 208 -15.29 9.45 2.49
CA LYS A 208 -16.36 8.56 2.00
C LYS A 208 -16.29 7.12 2.52
N GLU A 209 -15.13 6.64 2.99
CA GLU A 209 -14.98 5.24 3.43
C GLU A 209 -15.50 4.99 4.86
N ASN A 210 -15.65 6.03 5.69
CA ASN A 210 -16.19 5.89 7.05
C ASN A 210 -17.57 6.55 7.13
N LYS A 211 -18.53 5.89 7.78
CA LYS A 211 -19.89 6.43 8.00
C LYS A 211 -19.89 7.78 8.72
N ASN A 212 -18.93 7.98 9.61
CA ASN A 212 -18.77 9.19 10.42
C ASN A 212 -18.11 10.34 9.64
N GLY A 213 -17.71 10.12 8.38
CA GLY A 213 -17.08 11.15 7.56
C GLY A 213 -15.63 11.51 7.95
N THR A 214 -15.08 10.87 8.98
CA THR A 214 -13.73 11.15 9.49
C THR A 214 -12.67 10.34 8.77
N PHE A 215 -11.54 10.97 8.45
CA PHE A 215 -10.39 10.29 7.89
C PHE A 215 -9.68 9.43 8.94
N SER A 216 -9.29 8.22 8.54
CA SER A 216 -8.32 7.44 9.29
C SER A 216 -7.33 6.75 8.36
N VAL A 217 -6.05 6.73 8.76
CA VAL A 217 -4.99 6.02 8.02
C VAL A 217 -5.37 4.55 7.78
N LYS A 218 -6.06 3.93 8.75
CA LYS A 218 -6.55 2.54 8.64
C LYS A 218 -7.56 2.38 7.51
N SER A 219 -8.55 3.28 7.42
CA SER A 219 -9.56 3.23 6.36
C SER A 219 -8.95 3.52 4.99
N PHE A 220 -8.04 4.49 4.88
CA PHE A 220 -7.37 4.79 3.62
C PHE A 220 -6.44 3.67 3.16
N TYR A 221 -5.64 3.10 4.08
CA TYR A 221 -4.84 1.91 3.79
C TYR A 221 -5.71 0.75 3.29
N SER A 222 -6.85 0.50 3.95
CA SER A 222 -7.76 -0.59 3.59
C SER A 222 -8.33 -0.38 2.18
N SER A 223 -8.75 0.84 1.85
CA SER A 223 -9.22 1.24 0.51
C SER A 223 -8.15 0.99 -0.57
N LEU A 224 -6.92 1.43 -0.33
CA LEU A 224 -5.78 1.22 -1.25
C LEU A 224 -5.35 -0.24 -1.39
N SER A 225 -5.66 -1.07 -0.39
CA SER A 225 -5.30 -2.50 -0.36
C SER A 225 -6.39 -3.42 -0.95
N ARG A 226 -7.49 -2.87 -1.49
CA ARG A 226 -8.54 -3.64 -2.16
C ARG A 226 -7.97 -4.37 -3.39
N GLY A 227 -7.68 -5.66 -3.24
CA GLY A 227 -7.31 -6.56 -4.33
C GLY A 227 -8.38 -7.64 -4.57
N ILE A 228 -8.20 -8.41 -5.64
CA ILE A 228 -9.04 -9.58 -5.95
C ILE A 228 -8.95 -10.57 -4.78
N LYS A 229 -10.08 -10.83 -4.15
CA LYS A 229 -10.18 -11.81 -3.06
C LYS A 229 -10.37 -13.18 -3.66
N THR A 230 -9.34 -14.01 -3.59
CA THR A 230 -9.49 -15.44 -3.89
C THR A 230 -9.95 -16.16 -2.62
N PRO A 231 -10.82 -17.18 -2.73
CA PRO A 231 -11.20 -17.98 -1.58
C PRO A 231 -9.96 -18.61 -0.95
N PHE A 232 -9.84 -18.47 0.36
CA PHE A 232 -8.74 -18.99 1.16
C PHE A 232 -9.26 -19.57 2.48
N PRO A 233 -8.82 -20.76 2.91
CA PRO A 233 -9.31 -21.44 4.12
C PRO A 233 -8.71 -20.85 5.41
N ALA A 234 -8.86 -19.54 5.60
CA ALA A 234 -8.26 -18.83 6.74
C ALA A 234 -8.81 -19.29 8.08
N ARG A 235 -10.10 -19.61 8.14
CA ARG A 235 -10.78 -20.06 9.36
C ARG A 235 -10.25 -21.41 9.83
N THR A 236 -10.03 -22.33 8.90
CA THR A 236 -9.47 -23.67 9.14
C THR A 236 -8.01 -23.60 9.58
N ILE A 237 -7.20 -22.74 8.93
CA ILE A 237 -5.76 -22.67 9.18
C ILE A 237 -5.40 -21.94 10.48
N TRP A 238 -6.09 -20.84 10.79
CA TRP A 238 -5.76 -19.94 11.90
C TRP A 238 -6.65 -20.15 13.14
N THR A 239 -7.11 -21.38 13.37
CA THR A 239 -7.90 -21.76 14.55
C THR A 239 -7.10 -21.56 15.85
N PRO A 240 -7.69 -20.98 16.92
CA PRO A 240 -6.97 -20.66 18.16
C PRO A 240 -6.35 -21.85 18.89
N TRP A 241 -6.96 -23.03 18.83
CA TRP A 241 -6.46 -24.24 19.52
C TRP A 241 -5.32 -24.95 18.78
N VAL A 242 -5.08 -24.60 17.50
CA VAL A 242 -4.00 -25.22 16.71
C VAL A 242 -2.68 -24.52 17.03
N PRO A 243 -1.62 -25.26 17.38
CA PRO A 243 -0.30 -24.67 17.60
C PRO A 243 0.16 -23.84 16.40
N ILE A 244 0.73 -22.67 16.65
CA ILE A 244 1.10 -21.72 15.60
C ILE A 244 2.02 -22.33 14.52
N ARG A 245 2.88 -23.29 14.89
CA ARG A 245 3.75 -24.01 13.93
C ARG A 245 2.94 -24.82 12.93
N ALA A 246 1.88 -25.50 13.38
CA ALA A 246 0.97 -26.26 12.51
C ALA A 246 0.13 -25.32 11.63
N SER A 247 -0.34 -24.17 12.15
CA SER A 247 -1.02 -23.16 11.32
C SER A 247 -0.12 -22.62 10.20
N PHE A 248 1.17 -22.35 10.49
CA PHE A 248 2.11 -21.93 9.45
C PHE A 248 2.35 -23.01 8.39
N PHE A 249 2.44 -24.28 8.81
CA PHE A 249 2.54 -25.40 7.89
C PHE A 249 1.30 -25.51 7.00
N GLY A 250 0.10 -25.49 7.57
CA GLY A 250 -1.16 -25.50 6.80
C GLY A 250 -1.30 -24.29 5.87
N TRP A 251 -0.85 -23.11 6.30
CA TRP A 251 -0.79 -21.90 5.48
C TRP A 251 0.14 -22.06 4.26
N GLU A 252 1.33 -22.63 4.46
CA GLU A 252 2.27 -22.93 3.37
C GLU A 252 1.73 -24.01 2.43
N ALA A 253 1.07 -25.04 2.98
CA ALA A 253 0.43 -26.09 2.21
C ALA A 253 -0.72 -25.56 1.34
N ALA A 254 -1.57 -24.68 1.88
CA ALA A 254 -2.70 -24.08 1.15
C ALA A 254 -2.28 -23.13 0.03
N TRP A 255 -1.09 -22.54 0.12
CA TRP A 255 -0.48 -21.79 -0.99
C TRP A 255 0.28 -22.67 -1.98
N SER A 256 0.31 -23.98 -1.73
CA SER A 256 1.21 -24.95 -2.34
C SER A 256 2.61 -24.37 -2.32
N ARG A 257 3.27 -24.25 -1.16
CA ARG A 257 4.60 -23.64 -0.97
C ARG A 257 5.54 -24.40 0.00
N LEU A 258 5.19 -25.61 0.42
CA LEU A 258 6.10 -26.50 1.17
C LEU A 258 7.31 -26.94 0.33
N LEU A 259 8.43 -27.26 0.98
CA LEU A 259 9.70 -27.66 0.35
C LEU A 259 9.71 -29.15 -0.06
N THR A 260 8.76 -29.55 -0.89
CA THR A 260 8.74 -30.85 -1.56
C THR A 260 9.82 -30.94 -2.64
N THR A 261 10.28 -32.15 -2.99
CA THR A 261 11.37 -32.31 -3.95
C THR A 261 11.05 -31.75 -5.35
N ASP A 262 9.79 -31.83 -5.83
CA ASP A 262 9.35 -31.17 -7.07
C ASP A 262 9.64 -29.67 -7.07
N ARG A 263 9.52 -29.04 -5.90
CA ARG A 263 9.70 -27.61 -5.72
C ARG A 263 11.17 -27.25 -5.50
N LEU A 264 11.92 -28.09 -4.80
CA LEU A 264 13.38 -27.93 -4.69
C LEU A 264 14.05 -27.98 -6.07
N LYS A 265 13.58 -28.85 -6.97
CA LYS A 265 14.01 -28.87 -8.38
C LYS A 265 13.80 -27.52 -9.07
N ARG A 266 12.65 -26.86 -8.85
CA ARG A 266 12.39 -25.50 -9.39
C ARG A 266 13.31 -24.42 -8.82
N PHE A 267 13.93 -24.67 -7.66
CA PHE A 267 14.96 -23.81 -7.08
C PHE A 267 16.38 -24.17 -7.56
N GLY A 268 16.53 -25.10 -8.52
CA GLY A 268 17.82 -25.47 -9.11
C GLY A 268 18.54 -26.62 -8.41
N TRP A 269 17.88 -27.34 -7.50
CA TRP A 269 18.48 -28.49 -6.83
C TRP A 269 18.37 -29.75 -7.69
N SER A 270 19.49 -30.41 -7.96
CA SER A 270 19.52 -31.68 -8.70
C SER A 270 19.29 -32.85 -7.75
N ILE A 271 18.03 -33.15 -7.46
CA ILE A 271 17.60 -34.24 -6.55
C ILE A 271 16.62 -35.13 -7.32
N PRO A 272 16.71 -36.47 -7.27
CA PRO A 272 15.69 -37.34 -7.84
C PRO A 272 14.35 -37.10 -7.13
N ASN A 273 13.29 -36.84 -7.91
CA ASN A 273 11.95 -36.60 -7.36
C ASN A 273 11.27 -37.96 -7.12
N ARG A 274 11.24 -38.39 -5.87
CA ARG A 274 10.59 -39.63 -5.46
C ARG A 274 10.05 -39.42 -4.06
N CYS A 275 8.79 -39.76 -3.83
CA CYS A 275 8.15 -39.60 -2.53
C CYS A 275 8.92 -40.40 -1.47
N PHE A 276 9.29 -39.73 -0.38
CA PHE A 276 10.02 -40.38 0.71
C PHE A 276 9.23 -41.51 1.39
N LEU A 277 7.90 -41.37 1.46
CA LEU A 277 7.01 -42.31 2.14
C LEU A 277 6.73 -43.55 1.27
N CYS A 278 6.02 -43.39 0.15
CA CYS A 278 5.60 -44.53 -0.68
C CYS A 278 6.70 -45.05 -1.62
N LYS A 279 7.75 -44.25 -1.89
CA LYS A 279 8.82 -44.56 -2.84
C LYS A 279 8.35 -44.92 -4.26
N ASN A 280 7.10 -44.65 -4.63
CA ASN A 280 6.54 -45.07 -5.92
C ASN A 280 6.24 -43.89 -6.85
N GLU A 281 5.68 -42.81 -6.33
CA GLU A 281 5.31 -41.63 -7.11
C GLU A 281 6.25 -40.44 -6.87
N GLU A 282 6.06 -39.37 -7.65
CA GLU A 282 6.72 -38.08 -7.43
C GLU A 282 6.23 -37.39 -6.15
N GLU A 283 7.16 -36.81 -5.39
CA GLU A 283 6.83 -36.03 -4.20
C GLU A 283 6.30 -34.65 -4.60
N THR A 284 4.99 -34.53 -4.62
CA THR A 284 4.27 -33.25 -4.65
C THR A 284 3.60 -32.98 -3.31
N ILE A 285 3.19 -31.74 -3.05
CA ILE A 285 2.46 -31.41 -1.81
C ILE A 285 1.16 -32.21 -1.70
N ASP A 286 0.41 -32.27 -2.79
CA ASP A 286 -0.89 -32.94 -2.80
C ASP A 286 -0.71 -34.47 -2.66
N HIS A 287 0.31 -35.04 -3.32
CA HIS A 287 0.67 -36.44 -3.09
C HIS A 287 1.10 -36.67 -1.63
N LEU A 288 2.12 -35.97 -1.14
CA LEU A 288 2.68 -36.17 0.20
C LEU A 288 1.63 -36.04 1.31
N LEU A 289 0.69 -35.10 1.19
CA LEU A 289 -0.29 -34.79 2.23
C LEU A 289 -1.65 -35.48 2.06
N LEU A 290 -2.05 -35.89 0.85
CA LEU A 290 -3.39 -36.45 0.61
C LEU A 290 -3.38 -37.81 -0.09
N PHE A 291 -2.59 -37.96 -1.16
CA PHE A 291 -2.72 -39.11 -2.07
C PHE A 291 -1.68 -40.21 -1.89
N CYS A 292 -0.59 -39.94 -1.16
CA CYS A 292 0.39 -40.95 -0.76
C CYS A 292 -0.32 -42.05 0.02
N GLU A 293 -0.06 -43.31 -0.34
CA GLU A 293 -0.71 -44.48 0.25
C GLU A 293 -0.59 -44.49 1.77
N GLU A 294 0.63 -44.31 2.29
CA GLU A 294 0.92 -44.23 3.72
C GLU A 294 0.13 -43.08 4.41
N THR A 295 0.14 -41.89 3.81
CA THR A 295 -0.54 -40.72 4.36
C THR A 295 -2.06 -40.88 4.32
N ARG A 296 -2.60 -41.46 3.25
CA ARG A 296 -4.02 -41.73 3.08
C ARG A 296 -4.51 -42.74 4.11
N MET A 297 -3.73 -43.79 4.38
CA MET A 297 -4.04 -44.77 5.44
C MET A 297 -4.09 -44.11 6.82
N LEU A 298 -3.13 -43.22 7.12
CA LEU A 298 -3.15 -42.45 8.37
C LEU A 298 -4.39 -41.56 8.48
N TRP A 299 -4.78 -40.88 7.39
CA TRP A 299 -6.00 -40.07 7.40
C TRP A 299 -7.25 -40.92 7.61
N LEU A 300 -7.39 -42.05 6.91
CA LEU A 300 -8.54 -42.94 7.08
C LEU A 300 -8.63 -43.46 8.51
N LEU A 301 -7.51 -43.81 9.13
CA LEU A 301 -7.46 -44.22 10.52
C LEU A 301 -7.92 -43.09 11.45
N ILE A 302 -7.36 -41.89 11.31
CA ILE A 302 -7.74 -40.73 12.13
C ILE A 302 -9.22 -40.40 11.95
N LEU A 303 -9.71 -40.34 10.72
CA LEU A 303 -11.10 -40.03 10.41
C LEU A 303 -12.06 -41.09 10.99
N SER A 304 -11.66 -42.37 10.92
CA SER A 304 -12.44 -43.46 11.53
C SER A 304 -12.53 -43.34 13.06
N LEU A 305 -11.46 -42.89 13.74
CA LEU A 305 -11.46 -42.66 15.19
C LEU A 305 -12.47 -41.59 15.61
N PHE A 306 -12.77 -40.63 14.72
CA PHE A 306 -13.76 -39.58 14.95
C PHE A 306 -15.12 -39.87 14.29
N GLY A 307 -15.31 -41.05 13.67
CA GLY A 307 -16.56 -41.41 12.98
C GLY A 307 -16.86 -40.56 11.75
N VAL A 308 -15.85 -39.94 11.14
CA VAL A 308 -16.01 -39.03 9.99
C VAL A 308 -15.72 -39.78 8.69
N GLN A 309 -16.64 -39.69 7.72
CA GLN A 309 -16.36 -40.06 6.34
C GLN A 309 -15.96 -38.81 5.56
N TRP A 310 -14.78 -38.82 4.94
CA TRP A 310 -14.24 -37.68 4.21
C TRP A 310 -13.69 -38.09 2.85
N VAL A 311 -13.94 -37.27 1.84
CA VAL A 311 -13.42 -37.46 0.49
C VAL A 311 -12.22 -36.52 0.28
N MET A 312 -11.07 -37.08 -0.11
CA MET A 312 -9.89 -36.27 -0.40
C MET A 312 -10.07 -35.56 -1.76
N HIS A 313 -9.99 -34.22 -1.76
CA HIS A 313 -10.14 -33.40 -2.95
C HIS A 313 -8.83 -33.32 -3.73
N SER A 314 -8.91 -32.89 -5.00
CA SER A 314 -7.78 -32.78 -5.95
C SER A 314 -6.58 -31.92 -5.48
N SER A 315 -6.69 -31.20 -4.36
CA SER A 315 -5.58 -30.41 -3.81
C SER A 315 -5.80 -30.13 -2.32
N VAL A 316 -4.71 -29.91 -1.57
CA VAL A 316 -4.75 -29.53 -0.15
C VAL A 316 -5.57 -28.27 0.06
N LYS A 317 -5.46 -27.27 -0.83
CA LYS A 317 -6.23 -26.03 -0.71
C LYS A 317 -7.74 -26.28 -0.78
N LYS A 318 -8.19 -27.11 -1.73
CA LYS A 318 -9.62 -27.46 -1.86
C LYS A 318 -10.10 -28.30 -0.68
N ASN A 319 -9.30 -29.28 -0.26
CA ASN A 319 -9.61 -30.12 0.89
C ASN A 319 -9.78 -29.30 2.19
N LEU A 320 -8.99 -28.24 2.38
CA LEU A 320 -9.12 -27.31 3.52
C LEU A 320 -10.31 -26.34 3.43
N LEU A 321 -10.86 -26.14 2.23
CA LEU A 321 -12.02 -25.27 2.00
C LEU A 321 -13.35 -25.99 2.29
N GLY A 322 -13.34 -27.33 2.28
CA GLY A 322 -14.56 -28.14 2.28
C GLY A 322 -15.02 -28.37 0.86
#